data_AF-B0JNB5-F1
#
_entry.id   AF-B0JNB5-F1
#
_cell.length_a   1.000
_cell.length_b   1.000
_cell.length_c   1.000
_cell.angle_alpha   90.00
_cell.angle_beta   90.00
_cell.angle_gamma   90.00
#
_symmetry.space_group_name_H-M   'P 1'
#
loop_
_entity.id
_entity.type
_entity.pdbx_description
1 polymer ?
#
loop_
_entity_poly.entity_id
_entity_poly.type
_entity_poly.pdbx_seq_one_letter_code
_entity_poly.pdbx_strand_id
1 'polypeptide(L)'
;MNPSPESTFVCPIIIEDDRTGLDTETIRRALRDNLLYIQGKLPELASKNDLYMALAYTIRDRLLQRWLTTQQTYLKKDVRTVCYLSAEFLVGPHLANNLGSSVIVMQWTGVIRDGTLI
;
A
#
# COMPACT_ATOMS: atom_id res chain seq x y z
N MET A 1 23.97 -29.74 31.45
CA MET A 1 23.17 -28.50 31.31
C MET A 1 23.80 -27.70 30.18
N ASN A 2 23.19 -27.69 29.00
CA ASN A 2 23.57 -26.79 27.90
C ASN A 2 22.28 -26.06 27.51
N PRO A 3 22.20 -24.72 27.55
CA PRO A 3 20.96 -24.03 27.23
C PRO A 3 20.63 -24.18 25.75
N SER A 4 19.36 -24.45 25.47
CA SER A 4 18.74 -24.58 24.15
C SER A 4 19.03 -23.37 23.25
N PRO A 5 19.11 -23.53 21.91
CA PRO A 5 19.30 -22.42 21.01
C PRO A 5 18.05 -21.55 21.03
N GLU A 6 18.16 -20.35 21.57
CA GLU A 6 17.15 -19.31 21.38
C GLU A 6 16.99 -19.09 19.88
N SER A 7 15.75 -19.19 19.41
CA SER A 7 15.37 -18.96 18.02
C SER A 7 15.60 -17.50 17.68
N THR A 8 16.82 -17.15 17.27
CA THR A 8 17.09 -15.88 16.62
C THR A 8 16.32 -15.89 15.30
N PHE A 9 15.13 -15.31 15.31
CA PHE A 9 14.39 -14.97 14.09
C PHE A 9 15.23 -13.93 13.34
N VAL A 10 16.15 -14.39 12.50
CA VAL A 10 16.80 -13.54 11.51
C VAL A 10 15.73 -13.23 10.47
N CYS A 11 14.98 -12.15 10.68
CA CYS A 11 14.21 -11.54 9.61
C CYS A 11 15.23 -11.12 8.55
N PRO A 12 15.23 -11.70 7.34
CA PRO A 12 16.09 -11.21 6.28
C PRO A 12 15.77 -9.73 6.11
N ILE A 13 16.78 -8.87 6.18
CA ILE A 13 16.63 -7.43 5.95
C ILE A 13 16.36 -7.27 4.46
N ILE A 14 15.09 -7.41 4.07
CA ILE A 14 14.63 -7.15 2.71
C ILE A 14 14.51 -5.62 2.62
N ILE A 15 15.45 -5.01 1.92
CA ILE A 15 15.42 -3.57 1.63
C ILE A 15 14.35 -3.38 0.54
N GLU A 16 13.09 -3.34 0.95
CA GLU A 16 11.99 -2.96 0.08
C GLU A 16 11.98 -1.44 -0.14
N ASP A 17 11.60 -1.01 -1.34
CA ASP A 17 11.41 0.41 -1.64
C ASP A 17 10.31 0.98 -0.73
N ASP A 18 10.68 1.97 0.08
CA ASP A 18 9.84 2.63 1.08
C ASP A 18 8.49 3.09 0.51
N ARG A 19 8.40 3.42 -0.79
CA ARG A 19 7.18 3.92 -1.43
C ARG A 19 6.34 2.84 -2.09
N THR A 20 6.95 1.71 -2.46
CA THR A 20 6.31 0.69 -3.31
C THR A 20 6.25 -0.71 -2.68
N GLY A 21 6.97 -0.92 -1.59
CA GLY A 21 6.97 -2.15 -0.82
C GLY A 21 5.57 -2.54 -0.34
N LEU A 22 5.35 -3.85 -0.34
CA LEU A 22 4.07 -4.45 0.08
C LEU A 22 4.13 -4.94 1.53
N ASP A 23 5.32 -4.95 2.14
CA ASP A 23 5.44 -5.31 3.53
C ASP A 23 4.68 -4.34 4.46
N THR A 24 4.17 -4.91 5.55
CA THR A 24 3.35 -4.17 6.53
C THR A 24 4.15 -3.07 7.23
N GLU A 25 5.45 -3.28 7.48
CA GLU A 25 6.31 -2.24 8.06
C GLU A 25 6.55 -1.09 7.07
N THR A 26 6.80 -1.43 5.81
CA THR A 26 6.98 -0.45 4.73
C THR A 26 5.73 0.42 4.53
N ILE A 27 4.54 -0.19 4.57
CA ILE A 27 3.27 0.56 4.48
C ILE A 27 3.10 1.49 5.69
N ARG A 28 3.42 1.03 6.91
CA ARG A 28 3.30 1.85 8.12
C ARG A 28 4.22 3.06 8.07
N ARG A 29 5.46 2.86 7.62
CA ARG A 29 6.44 3.94 7.43
C ARG A 29 5.97 4.93 6.37
N ALA A 30 5.57 4.46 5.18
CA ALA A 30 5.04 5.30 4.11
C ALA A 30 3.81 6.11 4.55
N LEU A 31 2.92 5.52 5.37
CA LEU A 31 1.77 6.22 5.92
C LEU A 31 2.17 7.37 6.86
N ARG A 32 3.13 7.13 7.76
CA ARG A 32 3.66 8.17 8.65
C ARG A 32 4.34 9.28 7.85
N ASP A 33 5.13 8.91 6.85
CA ASP A 33 5.81 9.87 5.98
C ASP A 33 4.79 10.73 5.23
N ASN A 34 3.74 10.13 4.68
CA ASN A 34 2.67 10.89 4.02
C ASN A 34 1.90 11.80 4.98
N LEU A 35 1.70 11.38 6.23
CA LEU A 35 1.07 12.22 7.24
C LEU A 35 1.97 13.42 7.64
N LEU A 36 3.26 13.19 7.80
CA LEU A 36 4.22 14.21 8.23
C LEU A 36 4.58 15.17 7.09
N TYR A 37 4.92 14.64 5.91
CA TYR A 37 5.46 15.42 4.81
C TYR A 37 4.40 15.96 3.85
N ILE A 38 3.28 15.26 3.66
CA ILE A 38 2.20 15.74 2.78
C ILE A 38 1.17 16.53 3.58
N GLN A 39 0.70 16.00 4.72
CA GLN A 39 -0.32 16.69 5.53
C GLN A 39 0.27 17.70 6.53
N GLY A 40 1.56 17.61 6.87
CA GLY A 40 2.18 18.50 7.86
C GLY A 40 1.63 18.32 9.27
N LYS A 41 1.08 17.14 9.59
CA LYS A 41 0.42 16.86 10.86
C LYS A 41 1.17 15.79 11.64
N LEU A 42 1.32 16.03 12.95
CA LEU A 42 1.82 15.02 13.86
C LEU A 42 0.76 13.93 14.08
N PRO A 43 1.14 12.66 14.28
CA PRO A 43 0.21 11.56 14.53
C PRO A 43 -0.76 11.83 15.70
N GLU A 44 -0.28 12.55 16.71
CA GLU A 44 -1.04 12.89 17.92
C GLU A 44 -2.11 13.96 17.69
N LEU A 45 -1.97 14.76 16.62
CA LEU A 45 -2.88 15.86 16.27
C LEU A 45 -3.72 15.57 15.03
N ALA A 46 -3.53 14.42 14.39
CA ALA A 46 -4.16 14.08 13.12
C ALA A 46 -5.65 13.75 13.31
N SER A 47 -6.51 14.39 12.51
CA SER A 47 -7.92 14.02 12.44
C SER A 47 -8.10 12.69 11.70
N LYS A 48 -9.26 12.05 11.88
CA LYS A 48 -9.64 10.85 11.12
C LYS A 48 -9.57 11.09 9.60
N ASN A 49 -9.88 12.31 9.16
CA ASN A 49 -9.78 12.69 7.75
C ASN A 49 -8.31 12.75 7.27
N ASP A 50 -7.40 13.25 8.11
CA ASP A 50 -5.97 13.36 7.75
C ASP A 50 -5.34 11.97 7.62
N LEU A 51 -5.73 11.04 8.50
CA LEU A 51 -5.34 9.63 8.41
C LEU A 51 -5.90 8.97 7.15
N TYR A 52 -7.16 9.24 6.81
CA TYR A 52 -7.77 8.75 5.57
C TYR A 52 -7.01 9.27 4.34
N MET A 53 -6.66 10.56 4.31
CA MET A 53 -5.93 11.15 3.20
C MET A 53 -4.49 10.63 3.10
N ALA A 54 -3.79 10.47 4.24
CA ALA A 54 -2.45 9.88 4.26
C ALA A 54 -2.46 8.42 3.74
N LEU A 55 -3.50 7.65 4.08
CA LEU A 55 -3.68 6.30 3.55
C LEU A 55 -3.97 6.31 2.05
N ALA A 56 -4.81 7.24 1.58
CA ALA A 56 -5.10 7.39 0.16
C ALA A 56 -3.83 7.72 -0.66
N TYR A 57 -2.95 8.60 -0.15
CA TYR A 57 -1.66 8.88 -0.81
C TYR A 57 -0.74 7.67 -0.82
N THR A 58 -0.70 6.91 0.27
CA THR A 58 0.11 5.68 0.38
C THR A 58 -0.31 4.64 -0.67
N ILE A 59 -1.62 4.47 -0.89
CA ILE A 59 -2.14 3.55 -1.91
C ILE A 59 -1.91 4.10 -3.32
N ARG A 60 -2.08 5.42 -3.51
CA ARG A 60 -1.88 6.09 -4.80
C ARG A 60 -0.46 5.88 -5.32
N ASP A 61 0.57 6.00 -4.49
CA ASP A 61 1.97 5.83 -4.91
C ASP A 61 2.21 4.45 -5.53
N ARG A 62 1.66 3.39 -4.94
CA ARG A 62 1.73 2.01 -5.45
C ARG A 62 0.96 1.82 -6.75
N LEU A 63 -0.24 2.41 -6.84
CA LEU A 63 -1.04 2.35 -8.05
C LEU A 63 -0.35 3.11 -9.20
N LEU A 64 0.26 4.25 -8.90
CA LEU A 64 0.96 5.08 -9.87
C LEU A 64 2.15 4.32 -10.48
N GLN A 65 2.92 3.62 -9.66
CA GLN A 65 4.03 2.79 -10.16
C GLN A 65 3.53 1.72 -11.15
N ARG A 66 2.47 0.98 -10.79
CA ARG A 66 1.87 -0.03 -11.68
C ARG A 66 1.34 0.57 -12.97
N TRP A 67 0.71 1.74 -12.87
CA TRP A 67 0.23 2.49 -14.02
C TRP A 67 1.38 2.91 -14.94
N LEU A 68 2.49 3.43 -14.40
CA LEU A 68 3.67 3.78 -15.17
C LEU A 68 4.29 2.57 -15.88
N THR A 69 4.39 1.41 -15.22
CA THR A 69 4.84 0.16 -15.84
C THR A 69 3.93 -0.26 -16.99
N THR A 70 2.62 -0.09 -16.82
CA THR A 70 1.61 -0.37 -17.85
C THR A 70 1.80 0.59 -19.03
N GLN A 71 1.87 1.90 -18.80
CA GLN A 71 2.09 2.90 -19.85
C GLN A 71 3.40 2.64 -20.63
N GLN A 72 4.49 2.32 -19.93
CA GLN A 72 5.76 1.98 -20.58
C GLN A 72 5.63 0.74 -21.48
N THR A 73 4.84 -0.25 -21.07
CA THR A 73 4.58 -1.45 -21.87
C THR A 73 3.74 -1.13 -23.11
N TYR A 74 2.74 -0.25 -22.96
CA TYR A 74 1.88 0.19 -24.07
C TYR A 74 2.69 0.95 -25.13
N LEU A 75 3.58 1.86 -24.69
CA LEU A 75 4.48 2.60 -25.58
C LEU A 75 5.45 1.68 -26.34
N LYS A 76 5.99 0.66 -25.68
CA LYS A 76 6.96 -0.28 -26.30
C LYS A 76 6.32 -1.25 -27.29
N LYS A 77 5.06 -1.64 -27.07
CA LYS A 77 4.38 -2.70 -27.84
C LYS A 77 3.45 -2.18 -28.94
N ASP A 78 3.36 -0.86 -29.14
CA ASP A 78 2.48 -0.19 -30.13
C ASP A 78 1.09 -0.84 -30.21
N VAL A 79 0.46 -1.02 -29.05
CA VAL A 79 -0.79 -1.77 -28.93
C VAL A 79 -1.98 -0.89 -29.29
N ARG A 80 -2.93 -1.46 -30.05
CA ARG A 80 -4.21 -0.80 -30.34
C ARG A 80 -4.96 -0.53 -29.05
N THR A 81 -5.27 0.74 -28.79
CA THR A 81 -5.94 1.19 -27.56
C THR A 81 -7.45 1.31 -27.81
N VAL A 82 -8.25 0.65 -26.97
CA VAL A 82 -9.72 0.76 -27.01
C VAL A 82 -10.14 1.87 -26.05
N CYS A 83 -10.76 2.92 -26.59
CA CYS A 83 -11.28 4.04 -25.80
C CYS A 83 -12.77 3.84 -25.54
N TYR A 84 -13.14 3.65 -24.28
CA TYR A 84 -14.55 3.60 -23.87
C TYR A 84 -15.05 5.03 -23.60
N LEU A 85 -16.02 5.49 -24.39
CA LEU A 85 -16.66 6.79 -24.21
C LEU A 85 -18.09 6.56 -23.71
N SER A 86 -18.39 7.05 -22.51
CA SER A 86 -19.71 6.98 -21.89
C SER A 86 -20.19 8.38 -21.51
N ALA A 87 -21.49 8.63 -21.64
CA ALA A 87 -22.12 9.88 -21.22
C ALA A 87 -22.21 10.00 -19.69
N GLU A 88 -22.22 8.87 -19.01
CA GLU A 88 -22.20 8.79 -17.55
C GLU A 88 -21.20 7.73 -17.10
N PHE A 89 -20.37 8.10 -16.12
CA PHE A 89 -19.40 7.20 -15.51
C PHE A 89 -19.50 7.36 -14.01
N LEU A 90 -20.31 6.51 -13.37
CA LEU A 90 -20.55 6.57 -11.94
C LEU A 90 -19.45 5.80 -11.21
N VAL A 91 -18.42 6.54 -10.81
CA VAL A 91 -17.29 5.97 -10.08
C VAL A 91 -17.57 6.06 -8.59
N GLY A 92 -17.89 4.90 -8.00
CA GLY A 92 -18.19 4.77 -6.57
C GLY A 92 -16.97 4.99 -5.66
N PRO A 93 -17.04 4.62 -4.36
CA PRO A 93 -15.97 4.82 -3.39
C PRO A 93 -14.68 4.09 -3.77
N HIS A 94 -13.73 4.83 -4.36
CA HIS A 94 -12.50 4.27 -4.91
C HIS A 94 -11.56 3.66 -3.88
N LEU A 95 -11.55 4.14 -2.64
CA LEU A 95 -10.57 3.70 -1.65
C LEU A 95 -10.76 2.21 -1.30
N ALA A 96 -12.00 1.78 -1.04
CA ALA A 96 -12.30 0.39 -0.71
C ALA A 96 -11.99 -0.56 -1.88
N ASN A 97 -12.31 -0.15 -3.11
CA ASN A 97 -12.06 -0.96 -4.29
C ASN A 97 -10.56 -1.09 -4.63
N ASN A 98 -9.79 -0.01 -4.44
CA ASN A 98 -8.34 -0.03 -4.63
C ASN A 98 -7.62 -0.84 -3.54
N LEU A 99 -8.11 -0.82 -2.30
CA LEU A 99 -7.61 -1.68 -1.23
C LEU A 99 -7.81 -3.16 -1.58
N GLY A 100 -8.96 -3.54 -2.12
CA GLY A 100 -9.25 -4.92 -2.55
C GLY A 100 -8.54 -5.38 -3.82
N SER A 101 -8.28 -4.46 -4.76
CA SER A 101 -7.60 -4.77 -6.03
C SER A 101 -6.08 -4.71 -5.93
N SER A 102 -5.55 -3.93 -4.99
CA SER A 102 -4.17 -4.02 -4.56
C SER A 102 -4.02 -5.30 -3.75
N VAL A 103 -2.97 -6.06 -3.97
CA VAL A 103 -2.67 -7.37 -3.35
C VAL A 103 -2.46 -7.31 -1.81
N ILE A 104 -2.97 -6.28 -1.13
CA ILE A 104 -2.77 -5.98 0.30
C ILE A 104 -3.78 -6.73 1.17
N VAL A 105 -4.98 -7.07 0.67
CA VAL A 105 -6.02 -7.75 1.47
C VAL A 105 -5.68 -9.20 1.84
N MET A 106 -4.88 -9.91 1.02
CA MET A 106 -4.46 -11.27 1.39
C MET A 106 -3.42 -11.29 2.53
N GLN A 107 -2.65 -10.23 2.72
CA GLN A 107 -1.70 -10.12 3.83
C GLN A 107 -2.40 -9.71 5.14
N TRP A 108 -3.43 -8.86 5.04
CA TRP A 108 -4.22 -8.41 6.19
C TRP A 108 -5.13 -9.48 6.81
N THR A 109 -5.65 -10.41 6.01
CA THR A 109 -6.52 -11.51 6.50
C THR A 109 -5.75 -12.66 7.15
N GLY A 110 -4.44 -12.80 6.86
CA GLY A 110 -3.55 -13.71 7.58
C GLY A 110 -3.31 -13.27 9.02
N VAL A 111 -3.05 -11.97 9.21
CA VAL A 111 -2.77 -11.37 10.54
C VAL A 111 -3.96 -11.46 11.50
N ILE A 112 -5.20 -11.51 11.00
CA ILE A 112 -6.40 -11.61 11.85
C ILE A 112 -6.77 -13.06 12.20
N ARG A 113 -6.28 -14.06 11.44
CA ARG A 113 -6.51 -15.49 11.74
C ARG A 113 -5.49 -16.07 12.72
N ASP A 114 -4.28 -15.53 12.75
CA ASP A 114 -3.27 -15.89 13.75
C ASP A 114 -3.54 -15.08 15.02
N GLY A 115 -4.50 -15.56 15.82
CA GLY A 115 -4.98 -14.92 17.06
C GLY A 115 -3.92 -14.79 18.15
N THR A 116 -2.94 -13.92 17.93
CA THR A 116 -1.95 -13.49 18.91
C THR A 116 -1.93 -11.96 18.88
N LEU A 117 -2.15 -11.35 20.05
CA LEU A 117 -2.24 -9.91 20.34
C LEU A 117 -3.67 -9.33 20.37
N ILE A 118 -4.49 -9.91 21.25
CA ILE A 118 -4.82 -9.19 22.50
C ILE A 118 -3.74 -9.54 23.51
#